data_AF-A0A523Q6X1-F1
#
_entry.id   AF-A0A523Q6X1-F1
#
_cell.length_a   1.000
_cell.length_b   1.000
_cell.length_c   1.000
_cell.angle_alpha   90.00
_cell.angle_beta   90.00
_cell.angle_gamma   90.00
#
_symmetry.space_group_name_H-M   'P 1'
#
loop_
_entity.id
_entity.type
_entity.pdbx_description
1 polymer ?
#
loop_
_entity_poly.entity_id
_entity_poly.type
_entity_poly.pdbx_seq_one_letter_code
_entity_poly.pdbx_strand_id
1 'polypeptide(L)'
;MTRLKPRSFSSAVSGHGVSTEWLVLTVLALLVLLGNTAFWQQALAGRAWADWQTWRFALGVGIMLTAAQAVPVLLLAHRWTVKPLLVLLVVCNDNALLYTDHLLASTIAWLREKQDQFDVGLVYASDHGESLGENGVFLHGLPRAIAPKEQLAVPMLWWLGSDPKATWGVDAACLRQRAEQATSHDNLFHSMLGLLTVQTPMYKAERDLLAACRRP
;
A
#
# COMPACT_ATOMS: atom_id res chain seq x y z
N MET A 1 -6.88 16.85 32.34
CA MET A 1 -5.71 15.97 32.10
C MET A 1 -6.12 14.52 32.34
N THR A 2 -6.70 13.89 31.33
CA THR A 2 -7.22 12.52 31.41
C THR A 2 -6.10 11.58 30.97
N ARG A 3 -5.55 10.81 31.92
CA ARG A 3 -4.55 9.76 31.62
C ARG A 3 -5.16 8.74 30.68
N LEU A 4 -4.63 8.64 29.46
CA LEU A 4 -4.89 7.52 28.57
C LEU A 4 -4.40 6.25 29.25
N LYS A 5 -5.33 5.35 29.56
CA LYS A 5 -5.05 4.02 30.10
C LYS A 5 -4.37 3.22 28.98
N PRO A 6 -3.20 2.59 29.20
CA PRO A 6 -2.59 1.75 28.18
C PRO A 6 -3.54 0.58 27.90
N ARG A 7 -4.02 0.48 26.66
CA ARG A 7 -4.76 -0.71 26.21
C ARG A 7 -3.80 -1.89 26.29
N SER A 8 -4.16 -2.91 27.06
CA SER A 8 -3.48 -4.19 27.03
C SER A 8 -3.55 -4.74 25.61
N PHE A 9 -2.41 -4.85 24.94
CA PHE A 9 -2.30 -5.61 23.71
C PHE A 9 -2.60 -7.07 24.05
N SER A 10 -3.78 -7.55 23.64
CA SER A 10 -4.11 -8.96 23.69
C SER A 10 -3.21 -9.70 22.72
N SER A 11 -2.34 -10.56 23.25
CA SER A 11 -1.41 -11.43 22.53
C SER A 11 -2.14 -12.59 21.85
N ALA A 12 -3.05 -12.28 20.92
CA ALA A 12 -3.88 -13.27 20.22
C ALA A 12 -3.39 -13.55 18.80
N VAL A 13 -2.07 -13.66 18.60
CA VAL A 13 -1.48 -14.39 17.48
C VAL A 13 -0.47 -15.38 18.06
N SER A 14 -0.98 -16.41 18.74
CA SER A 14 -0.22 -17.62 19.05
C SER A 14 -0.22 -18.54 17.82
N GLY A 15 0.27 -18.04 16.69
CA GLY A 15 0.68 -18.88 15.57
C GLY A 15 2.11 -19.32 15.84
N HIS A 16 2.44 -20.59 15.61
CA HIS A 16 3.84 -21.03 15.59
C HIS A 16 4.53 -20.31 14.43
N GLY A 17 5.07 -19.12 14.70
CA GLY A 17 5.75 -18.31 13.71
C GLY A 17 6.96 -19.07 13.19
N VAL A 18 7.06 -19.24 11.88
CA VAL A 18 8.28 -19.74 11.24
C VAL A 18 9.42 -18.83 11.68
N SER A 19 10.49 -19.40 12.23
CA SER A 19 11.64 -18.59 12.65
C SER A 19 12.27 -17.91 11.43
N THR A 20 12.88 -16.73 11.63
CA THR A 20 13.53 -15.98 10.56
C THR A 20 14.58 -16.83 9.85
N GLU A 21 15.27 -17.70 10.58
CA GLU A 21 16.27 -18.62 10.05
C GLU A 21 15.65 -19.61 9.08
N TRP A 22 14.57 -20.28 9.49
CA TRP A 22 13.87 -21.24 8.62
C TRP A 22 13.29 -20.56 7.39
N LEU A 23 12.70 -19.38 7.54
CA LEU A 23 12.16 -18.61 6.42
C LEU A 23 13.25 -18.25 5.40
N VAL A 24 14.37 -17.68 5.86
CA VAL A 24 15.50 -17.31 5.01
C VAL A 24 16.07 -18.53 4.28
N LEU A 25 16.28 -19.64 4.99
CA LEU A 25 16.80 -20.87 4.39
C LEU A 25 15.83 -21.44 3.34
N THR A 26 14.53 -21.48 3.61
CA THR A 26 13.53 -21.99 2.66
C THR A 26 13.44 -21.12 1.41
N VAL A 27 13.38 -19.79 1.57
CA VAL A 27 13.28 -18.86 0.43
C VAL A 27 14.55 -18.91 -0.43
N LEU A 28 15.73 -18.91 0.20
CA LEU A 28 16.99 -19.00 -0.53
C LEU A 28 17.15 -20.35 -1.23
N ALA A 29 16.78 -21.46 -0.59
CA ALA A 29 16.79 -22.77 -1.24
C ALA A 29 15.86 -22.80 -2.46
N LEU A 30 14.65 -22.23 -2.36
CA LEU A 30 13.73 -22.12 -3.49
C LEU A 30 14.30 -21.24 -4.61
N LEU A 31 14.90 -20.10 -4.28
CA LEU A 31 15.52 -19.22 -5.26
C LEU A 31 16.72 -19.90 -5.94
N VAL A 32 17.56 -20.61 -5.19
CA VAL A 32 18.67 -21.41 -5.72
C VAL A 32 18.13 -22.47 -6.68
N LEU A 33 17.11 -23.24 -6.29
CA LEU A 33 16.62 -24.35 -7.10
C LEU A 33 15.81 -23.89 -8.33
N LEU A 34 14.92 -22.90 -8.17
CA LEU A 34 13.96 -22.50 -9.20
C LEU A 34 14.36 -21.23 -9.95
N GLY A 35 15.06 -20.32 -9.28
CA GLY A 35 15.44 -19.01 -9.82
C GLY A 35 16.77 -19.01 -10.58
N ASN A 36 17.57 -20.08 -10.51
CA ASN A 36 18.92 -20.15 -11.11
C ASN A 36 19.02 -21.19 -12.23
N THR A 37 18.02 -21.25 -13.11
CA THR A 37 17.91 -22.26 -14.17
C THR A 37 19.14 -22.30 -15.09
N ALA A 38 19.65 -21.15 -15.51
CA ALA A 38 20.85 -21.06 -16.37
C ALA A 38 22.11 -21.63 -15.70
N PHE A 39 22.28 -21.36 -14.40
CA PHE A 39 23.39 -21.93 -13.63
C PHE A 39 23.28 -23.46 -13.57
N TRP A 40 22.09 -24.00 -13.26
CA TRP A 40 21.89 -25.45 -13.17
C TRP A 40 22.09 -26.16 -14.52
N GLN A 41 21.63 -25.55 -15.61
CA GLN A 41 21.87 -26.05 -16.96
C GLN A 41 23.38 -26.18 -17.24
N GLN A 42 24.16 -25.15 -16.89
CA GLN A 42 25.61 -25.18 -17.10
C GLN A 42 26.33 -26.11 -16.12
N ALA A 43 25.94 -26.15 -14.84
CA ALA A 43 26.58 -26.95 -13.81
C ALA A 43 26.36 -28.47 -14.01
N LEU A 44 25.22 -28.85 -14.62
CA LEU A 44 24.87 -30.22 -14.93
C LEU A 44 25.18 -30.62 -16.37
N ALA A 45 25.72 -29.70 -17.19
CA ALA A 45 26.09 -29.99 -18.57
C ALA A 45 27.08 -31.16 -18.65
N GLY A 46 26.76 -32.15 -19.49
CA GLY A 46 27.60 -33.34 -19.68
C GLY A 46 27.52 -34.40 -18.58
N ARG A 47 26.64 -34.25 -17.58
CA ARG A 47 26.41 -35.27 -16.54
C ARG A 47 25.22 -36.16 -16.87
N ALA A 48 25.34 -37.47 -16.63
CA ALA A 48 24.25 -38.41 -16.83
C ALA A 48 23.28 -38.41 -15.64
N TRP A 49 21.97 -38.37 -15.92
CA TRP A 49 20.93 -38.35 -14.88
C TRP A 49 20.77 -39.68 -14.13
N ALA A 50 21.23 -40.79 -14.72
CA ALA A 50 21.22 -42.11 -14.11
C ALA A 50 22.32 -42.29 -13.04
N ASP A 51 23.36 -41.45 -13.07
CA ASP A 51 24.48 -41.55 -12.13
C ASP A 51 24.13 -40.91 -10.79
N TRP A 52 24.28 -41.67 -9.71
CA TRP A 52 24.13 -41.17 -8.34
C TRP A 52 25.07 -39.99 -8.05
N GLN A 53 26.24 -39.96 -8.70
CA GLN A 53 27.21 -38.88 -8.53
C GLN A 53 26.68 -37.52 -9.01
N THR A 54 25.81 -37.50 -10.03
CA THR A 54 25.17 -36.28 -10.53
C THR A 54 24.27 -35.66 -9.48
N TRP A 55 23.46 -36.47 -8.81
CA TRP A 55 22.57 -36.03 -7.73
C TRP A 55 23.33 -35.57 -6.50
N ARG A 56 24.41 -36.29 -6.12
CA ARG A 56 25.27 -35.88 -5.01
C ARG A 56 25.98 -34.56 -5.29
N PHE A 57 26.46 -34.35 -6.51
CA PHE A 57 27.04 -33.08 -6.94
C PHE A 57 25.99 -31.96 -6.91
N ALA A 58 24.81 -32.18 -7.49
CA ALA A 58 23.74 -31.19 -7.53
C ALA A 58 23.31 -30.76 -6.12
N LEU A 59 23.09 -31.72 -5.22
CA LEU A 59 22.73 -31.46 -3.83
C LEU A 59 23.84 -30.69 -3.09
N GLY A 60 25.10 -31.09 -3.25
CA GLY A 60 26.23 -30.43 -2.62
C GLY A 60 26.39 -28.97 -3.07
N VAL A 61 26.28 -28.72 -4.38
CA VAL A 61 26.30 -27.37 -4.94
C VAL A 61 25.11 -26.55 -4.45
N GLY A 62 23.91 -27.13 -4.42
CA GLY A 62 22.70 -26.46 -3.94
C GLY A 62 22.81 -26.03 -2.47
N ILE A 63 23.30 -26.92 -1.61
CA ILE A 63 23.55 -26.61 -0.19
C ILE A 63 24.62 -25.53 -0.07
N MET A 64 25.74 -25.65 -0.79
CA MET A 64 26.83 -24.68 -0.76
C MET A 64 26.35 -23.29 -1.17
N LEU A 65 25.60 -23.17 -2.27
CA LEU A 65 25.06 -21.89 -2.73
C LEU A 65 24.07 -21.30 -1.73
N THR A 66 23.15 -22.12 -1.23
CA THR A 66 22.17 -21.69 -0.22
C THR A 66 22.88 -21.18 1.04
N ALA A 67 23.88 -21.91 1.53
CA ALA A 67 24.66 -21.51 2.71
C ALA A 67 25.47 -20.23 2.47
N ALA A 68 26.13 -20.12 1.31
CA ALA A 68 26.90 -18.93 0.92
C ALA A 68 26.03 -17.67 0.88
N GLN A 69 24.76 -17.79 0.48
CA GLN A 69 23.80 -16.68 0.46
C GLN A 69 23.12 -16.44 1.82
N ALA A 70 22.88 -17.49 2.60
CA ALA A 70 22.18 -17.39 3.87
C ALA A 70 23.00 -16.64 4.93
N VAL A 71 24.33 -16.84 4.97
CA VAL A 71 25.18 -16.21 5.99
C VAL A 71 25.10 -14.67 5.97
N PRO A 72 25.30 -13.98 4.83
CA PRO A 72 25.13 -12.52 4.77
C PRO A 72 23.72 -12.06 5.16
N VAL A 73 22.70 -12.78 4.69
CA VAL A 73 21.30 -12.41 4.96
C VAL A 73 20.98 -12.54 6.45
N LEU A 74 21.40 -13.61 7.10
CA LEU A 74 21.17 -13.83 8.53
C LEU A 74 21.95 -12.85 9.42
N LEU A 75 23.14 -12.41 9.00
CA LEU A 75 23.88 -11.35 9.69
C LEU A 75 23.15 -10.01 9.62
N LEU A 76 22.45 -9.74 8.53
CA LEU A 76 21.66 -8.51 8.32
C LEU A 76 20.22 -8.63 8.84
N ALA A 77 19.69 -9.83 9.00
CA ALA A 77 18.32 -10.10 9.44
C ALA A 77 18.21 -10.28 10.96
N HIS A 78 18.98 -9.50 11.73
CA HIS A 78 18.97 -9.55 13.19
C HIS A 78 18.31 -8.32 13.83
N ARG A 79 17.90 -8.42 15.10
CA ARG A 79 17.14 -7.37 15.80
C ARG A 79 17.82 -5.99 15.82
N TRP A 80 19.15 -5.95 15.77
CA TRP A 80 19.93 -4.70 15.84
C TRP A 80 19.99 -3.97 14.49
N THR A 81 19.69 -4.64 13.38
CA THR A 81 19.66 -4.06 12.03
C THR A 81 18.21 -3.83 11.58
N VAL A 82 17.35 -4.81 11.79
CA VAL A 82 15.94 -4.76 11.38
C VAL A 82 15.20 -3.66 12.14
N LYS A 83 15.36 -3.55 13.47
CA LYS A 83 14.60 -2.55 14.24
C LYS A 83 14.90 -1.10 13.83
N PRO A 84 16.18 -0.67 13.72
CA PRO A 84 16.48 0.68 13.22
C PRO A 84 15.99 0.90 11.79
N LEU A 85 16.09 -0.11 10.91
CA LEU A 85 15.57 -0.02 9.55
C LEU A 85 14.06 0.20 9.53
N LEU A 86 13.31 -0.53 10.36
CA LEU A 86 11.85 -0.36 10.46
C LEU A 86 11.48 1.03 11.00
N VAL A 87 12.21 1.54 11.99
CA VAL A 87 12.02 2.91 12.48
C VAL A 87 12.27 3.93 11.37
N LEU A 88 13.34 3.74 10.59
CA LEU A 88 13.65 4.60 9.45
C LEU A 88 12.53 4.55 8.39
N LEU A 89 11.98 3.38 8.10
CA LEU A 89 10.86 3.25 7.15
C LEU A 89 9.63 4.03 7.58
N VAL A 90 9.26 3.99 8.86
CA VAL A 90 8.15 4.80 9.40
C VAL A 90 8.42 6.29 9.22
N VAL A 91 9.63 6.75 9.55
CA VAL A 91 10.02 8.17 9.36
C VAL A 91 10.00 8.58 7.89
N CYS A 92 10.46 7.71 6.99
CA CYS A 92 10.41 7.96 5.54
C CYS A 92 8.95 8.04 5.04
N ASN A 93 8.06 7.18 5.53
CA ASN A 93 6.65 7.22 5.21
C ASN A 93 6.02 8.56 5.65
N ASP A 94 6.30 9.01 6.87
CA ASP A 94 5.79 10.31 7.36
C ASP A 94 6.31 11.48 6.52
N ASN A 95 7.58 11.45 6.10
CA ASN A 95 8.13 12.46 5.19
C ASN A 95 7.46 12.43 3.81
N ALA A 96 7.13 11.24 3.28
CA ALA A 96 6.39 11.13 2.02
C ALA A 96 4.96 11.70 2.15
N LEU A 97 4.31 11.53 3.30
CA LEU A 97 3.02 12.17 3.60
C LEU A 97 3.14 13.70 3.66
N LEU A 98 4.18 14.23 4.31
CA LEU A 98 4.45 15.69 4.31
C LEU A 98 4.66 16.24 2.89
N TYR A 99 5.35 15.49 2.04
CA TYR A 99 5.53 15.90 0.65
C TYR A 99 4.23 15.83 -0.15
N THR A 100 3.37 14.85 0.13
CA THR A 100 2.03 14.75 -0.46
C THR A 100 1.17 15.93 -0.06
N ASP A 101 1.16 16.32 1.22
CA ASP A 101 0.50 17.53 1.71
C ASP A 101 1.00 18.78 0.95
N HIS A 102 2.33 18.93 0.85
CA HIS A 102 2.94 20.04 0.11
C HIS A 102 2.52 20.07 -1.37
N LEU A 103 2.49 18.92 -2.04
CA LEU A 103 2.05 18.79 -3.43
C LEU A 103 0.58 19.20 -3.60
N LEU A 104 -0.30 18.70 -2.73
CA LEU A 104 -1.73 19.02 -2.76
C LEU A 104 -1.97 20.51 -2.47
N ALA A 105 -1.30 21.07 -1.46
CA ALA A 105 -1.39 22.49 -1.12
C ALA A 105 -0.90 23.38 -2.27
N SER A 106 0.23 23.02 -2.89
CA SER A 106 0.78 23.76 -4.04
C SER A 106 -0.13 23.68 -5.26
N THR A 107 -0.75 22.51 -5.50
CA THR A 107 -1.73 22.32 -6.57
C THR A 107 -2.97 23.17 -6.33
N ILE A 108 -3.50 23.20 -5.11
CA ILE A 108 -4.64 24.05 -4.74
C ILE A 108 -4.28 25.53 -4.92
N ALA A 109 -3.08 25.95 -4.51
CA ALA A 109 -2.63 27.33 -4.69
C ALA A 109 -2.58 27.72 -6.18
N TRP A 110 -2.03 26.85 -7.03
CA TRP A 110 -2.02 27.06 -8.48
C TRP A 110 -3.42 27.10 -9.08
N LEU A 111 -4.33 26.20 -8.68
CA LEU A 111 -5.72 26.21 -9.14
C LEU A 111 -6.45 27.51 -8.75
N ARG A 112 -6.18 28.06 -7.55
CA ARG A 112 -6.77 29.34 -7.12
C ARG A 112 -6.43 30.49 -8.07
N GLU A 113 -5.23 30.53 -8.63
CA GLU A 113 -4.83 31.55 -9.62
C GLU A 113 -5.62 31.43 -10.95
N LYS A 114 -6.31 30.32 -11.18
CA LYS A 114 -7.10 30.07 -12.39
C LYS A 114 -8.61 30.26 -12.19
N GLN A 115 -9.06 30.54 -10.96
CA GLN A 115 -10.49 30.63 -10.61
C GLN A 115 -11.24 31.71 -11.39
N ASP A 116 -10.60 32.82 -11.75
CA ASP A 116 -11.24 33.89 -12.53
C ASP A 116 -11.64 33.47 -13.96
N GLN A 117 -11.04 32.39 -14.48
CA GLN A 117 -11.24 31.93 -15.85
C GLN A 117 -11.92 30.56 -15.94
N PHE A 118 -11.80 29.73 -14.90
CA PHE A 118 -12.25 28.34 -14.93
C PHE A 118 -12.89 27.94 -13.61
N ASP A 119 -13.93 27.10 -13.70
CA ASP A 119 -14.41 26.30 -12.56
C ASP A 119 -13.36 25.23 -12.23
N VAL A 120 -12.60 25.47 -11.18
CA VAL A 120 -11.52 24.57 -10.74
C VAL A 120 -11.89 23.79 -9.49
N GLY A 121 -11.42 22.55 -9.45
CA GLY A 121 -11.53 21.65 -8.31
C GLY A 121 -10.38 20.64 -8.34
N LEU A 122 -10.09 20.07 -7.18
CA LEU A 122 -9.11 19.02 -6.98
C LEU A 122 -9.80 17.86 -6.26
N VAL A 123 -9.64 16.66 -6.81
CA VAL A 123 -10.01 15.41 -6.14
C VAL A 123 -8.73 14.59 -5.98
N TYR A 124 -8.44 14.20 -4.75
CA TYR A 124 -7.33 13.31 -4.42
C TYR A 124 -7.87 12.09 -3.69
N ALA A 125 -7.39 10.92 -4.05
CA ALA A 125 -7.64 9.68 -3.33
C ALA A 125 -6.38 8.81 -3.44
N SER A 126 -5.91 8.25 -2.33
CA SER A 126 -4.90 7.19 -2.40
C SER A 126 -5.55 5.93 -2.95
N ASP A 127 -4.86 5.21 -3.82
CA ASP A 127 -5.35 3.96 -4.41
C ASP A 127 -5.48 2.83 -3.36
N HIS A 128 -4.51 2.76 -2.45
CA HIS A 128 -4.51 1.90 -1.27
C HIS A 128 -3.68 2.52 -0.13
N GLY A 129 -3.70 1.86 1.03
CA GLY A 129 -2.86 2.21 2.18
C GLY A 129 -1.62 1.33 2.27
N GLU A 130 -0.93 1.37 3.43
CA GLU A 130 0.35 0.71 3.66
C GLU A 130 0.40 0.13 5.09
N SER A 131 0.87 -1.10 5.25
CA SER A 131 1.19 -1.66 6.58
C SER A 131 2.65 -1.35 6.95
N LEU A 132 2.86 -0.87 8.17
CA LEU A 132 4.16 -0.42 8.67
C LEU A 132 4.71 -1.33 9.80
N GLY A 133 4.16 -2.53 9.93
CA GLY A 133 4.61 -3.56 10.87
C GLY A 133 3.54 -4.04 11.84
N GLU A 134 2.29 -3.58 11.70
CA GLU A 134 1.16 -4.03 12.49
C GLU A 134 1.01 -5.55 12.37
N ASN A 135 1.07 -6.26 13.50
CA ASN A 135 1.01 -7.73 13.55
C ASN A 135 2.05 -8.44 12.66
N GLY A 136 3.19 -7.79 12.39
CA GLY A 136 4.24 -8.33 11.53
C GLY A 136 3.94 -8.24 10.04
N VAL A 137 2.89 -7.52 9.64
CA VAL A 137 2.56 -7.23 8.25
C VAL A 137 3.23 -5.92 7.83
N PHE A 138 3.90 -5.95 6.69
CA PHE A 138 4.55 -4.79 6.08
C PHE A 138 4.08 -4.65 4.64
N LEU A 139 4.27 -3.45 4.09
CA LEU A 139 3.92 -3.12 2.72
C LEU A 139 2.40 -3.24 2.47
N HIS A 140 2.05 -3.43 1.21
CA HIS A 140 0.69 -3.65 0.74
C HIS A 140 0.64 -4.84 -0.23
N GLY A 141 -0.57 -5.14 -0.74
CA GLY A 141 -0.79 -6.18 -1.74
C GLY A 141 -1.34 -7.49 -1.16
N LEU A 142 -1.79 -7.49 0.10
CA LEU A 142 -2.52 -8.64 0.62
C LEU A 142 -3.88 -8.77 -0.10
N PRO A 143 -4.34 -10.00 -0.38
CA PRO A 143 -5.68 -10.21 -0.91
C PRO A 143 -6.72 -9.53 -0.03
N ARG A 144 -7.66 -8.78 -0.64
CA ARG A 144 -8.64 -7.94 0.08
C ARG A 144 -9.37 -8.67 1.22
N ALA A 145 -9.64 -9.98 1.08
CA ALA A 145 -10.32 -10.78 2.09
C ALA A 145 -9.56 -10.92 3.42
N ILE A 146 -8.23 -10.74 3.40
CA ILE A 146 -7.34 -10.86 4.57
C ILE A 146 -6.49 -9.60 4.81
N ALA A 147 -6.65 -8.57 3.98
CA ALA A 147 -5.88 -7.34 4.09
C ALA A 147 -6.28 -6.58 5.37
N PRO A 148 -5.31 -6.07 6.15
CA PRO A 148 -5.61 -5.27 7.32
C PRO A 148 -6.17 -3.91 6.91
N LYS A 149 -6.83 -3.22 7.85
CA LYS A 149 -7.45 -1.91 7.59
C LYS A 149 -6.43 -0.89 7.10
N GLU A 150 -5.18 -1.00 7.52
CA GLU A 150 -4.07 -0.13 7.14
C GLU A 150 -3.82 -0.13 5.62
N GLN A 151 -4.13 -1.24 4.92
CA GLN A 151 -4.03 -1.31 3.44
C GLN A 151 -5.30 -0.85 2.71
N LEU A 152 -6.43 -0.72 3.43
CA LEU A 152 -7.75 -0.46 2.84
C LEU A 152 -8.31 0.93 3.17
N ALA A 153 -7.93 1.50 4.32
CA ALA A 153 -8.35 2.82 4.76
C ALA A 153 -7.42 3.87 4.19
N VAL A 154 -7.94 4.67 3.26
CA VAL A 154 -7.17 5.66 2.49
C VAL A 154 -7.72 7.06 2.64
N PRO A 155 -6.88 8.10 2.52
CA PRO A 155 -7.36 9.47 2.43
C PRO A 155 -8.09 9.70 1.11
N MET A 156 -9.20 10.44 1.18
CA MET A 156 -9.89 11.02 0.03
C MET A 156 -10.19 12.48 0.36
N LEU A 157 -9.82 13.39 -0.53
CA LEU A 157 -9.99 14.83 -0.41
C LEU A 157 -10.72 15.38 -1.63
N TRP A 158 -11.75 16.18 -1.37
CA TRP A 158 -12.43 16.98 -2.38
C TRP A 158 -12.24 18.44 -2.02
N TRP A 159 -11.55 19.18 -2.87
CA TRP A 159 -11.48 20.63 -2.81
C TRP A 159 -12.18 21.19 -4.04
N LEU A 160 -13.33 21.82 -3.84
CA LEU A 160 -14.03 22.56 -4.88
C LEU A 160 -13.73 24.04 -4.65
N GLY A 161 -13.36 24.76 -5.71
CA GLY A 161 -12.96 26.17 -5.62
C GLY A 161 -13.87 27.01 -4.73
N SER A 162 -13.29 27.98 -4.03
CA SER A 162 -13.98 28.84 -3.06
C SER A 162 -14.60 30.09 -3.68
N ASP A 163 -14.50 30.26 -4.99
CA ASP A 163 -15.07 31.42 -5.68
C ASP A 163 -16.60 31.38 -5.59
N PRO A 164 -17.26 32.45 -5.11
CA PRO A 164 -18.72 32.59 -5.19
C PRO A 164 -19.30 32.40 -6.60
N LYS A 165 -18.50 32.62 -7.64
CA LYS A 165 -18.86 32.37 -9.05
C LYS A 165 -18.76 30.90 -9.45
N ALA A 166 -18.06 30.06 -8.68
CA ALA A 166 -17.82 28.68 -9.05
C ALA A 166 -19.16 27.95 -9.20
N THR A 167 -19.42 27.42 -10.39
CA THR A 167 -20.73 26.85 -10.74
C THR A 167 -20.93 25.41 -10.28
N TRP A 168 -20.11 24.93 -9.35
CA TRP A 168 -20.18 23.55 -8.85
C TRP A 168 -21.54 23.18 -8.27
N GLY A 169 -22.29 24.15 -7.75
CA GLY A 169 -23.64 23.92 -7.23
C GLY A 169 -23.68 22.98 -6.03
N VAL A 170 -22.56 22.79 -5.33
CA VAL A 170 -22.44 21.91 -4.16
C VAL A 170 -22.39 22.75 -2.88
N ASP A 171 -23.20 22.36 -1.89
CA ASP A 171 -23.15 22.95 -0.56
C ASP A 171 -21.95 22.42 0.25
N ALA A 172 -21.00 23.30 0.52
CA ALA A 172 -19.77 22.97 1.24
C ALA A 172 -20.02 22.54 2.70
N ALA A 173 -21.07 23.05 3.37
CA ALA A 173 -21.39 22.64 4.74
C ALA A 173 -21.98 21.23 4.75
N CYS A 174 -22.87 20.91 3.81
CA CYS A 174 -23.36 19.55 3.59
C CYS A 174 -22.21 18.60 3.27
N LEU A 175 -21.29 18.98 2.36
CA LEU A 175 -20.20 18.11 1.95
C LEU A 175 -19.25 17.78 3.11
N ARG A 176 -19.00 18.74 4.02
CA ARG A 176 -18.24 18.49 5.26
C ARG A 176 -18.91 17.47 6.16
N GLN A 177 -20.25 17.52 6.31
CA GLN A 177 -20.99 16.50 7.07
C GLN A 177 -20.97 15.14 6.37
N ARG A 178 -21.07 15.12 5.04
CA ARG A 178 -20.97 13.88 4.24
C ARG A 178 -19.61 13.20 4.36
N ALA A 179 -18.53 13.97 4.54
CA ALA A 179 -17.17 13.47 4.67
C ALA A 179 -16.93 12.64 5.95
N GLU A 180 -17.80 12.77 6.97
CA GLU A 180 -17.72 11.96 8.20
C GLU A 180 -18.33 10.57 8.05
N GLN A 181 -18.99 10.29 6.91
CA GLN A 181 -19.65 9.02 6.65
C GLN A 181 -18.78 8.09 5.80
N ALA A 182 -18.97 6.78 5.96
CA ALA A 182 -18.25 5.77 5.19
C ALA A 182 -18.38 5.99 3.67
N THR A 183 -17.28 5.80 2.96
CA THR A 183 -17.19 5.90 1.51
C THR A 183 -16.16 4.91 0.97
N SER A 184 -16.21 4.63 -0.32
CA SER A 184 -15.21 3.82 -1.02
C SER A 184 -14.91 4.41 -2.40
N HIS A 185 -13.90 3.87 -3.07
CA HIS A 185 -13.61 4.18 -4.47
C HIS A 185 -14.77 3.94 -5.43
N ASP A 186 -15.75 3.09 -5.08
CA ASP A 186 -16.94 2.84 -5.90
C ASP A 186 -17.80 4.10 -6.07
N ASN A 187 -17.66 5.08 -5.17
CA ASN A 187 -18.36 6.35 -5.24
C ASN A 187 -17.71 7.35 -6.20
N LEU A 188 -16.40 7.24 -6.46
CA LEU A 188 -15.63 8.26 -7.19
C LEU A 188 -16.15 8.44 -8.62
N PHE A 189 -16.41 7.34 -9.32
CA PHE A 189 -16.92 7.35 -10.69
C PHE A 189 -18.25 8.11 -10.82
N HIS A 190 -19.23 7.76 -9.98
CA HIS A 190 -20.55 8.39 -10.03
C HIS A 190 -20.50 9.84 -9.57
N SER A 191 -19.65 10.17 -8.59
CA SER A 191 -19.48 11.54 -8.11
C SER A 191 -18.87 12.46 -9.16
N MET A 192 -17.90 11.97 -9.95
CA MET A 192 -17.31 12.71 -11.06
C MET A 192 -18.31 12.95 -12.19
N LEU A 193 -19.09 11.93 -12.58
CA LEU A 193 -20.17 12.10 -13.57
C LEU A 193 -21.21 13.12 -13.09
N GLY A 194 -21.56 13.05 -11.81
CA GLY A 194 -22.50 13.96 -11.16
C GLY A 194 -21.99 15.40 -11.17
N LEU A 195 -20.75 15.62 -10.72
CA LEU A 195 -20.11 16.94 -10.67
C LEU A 195 -19.98 17.57 -12.06
N LEU A 196 -19.63 16.77 -13.06
CA LEU A 196 -19.44 17.23 -14.44
C LEU A 196 -20.73 17.23 -15.27
N THR A 197 -21.88 16.96 -14.66
CA THR A 197 -23.21 16.93 -15.31
C THR A 197 -23.31 15.98 -16.52
N VAL A 198 -22.53 14.90 -16.53
CA VAL A 198 -22.51 13.92 -17.62
C VAL A 198 -23.78 13.06 -17.60
N GLN A 199 -24.52 13.05 -18.71
CA GLN A 199 -25.73 12.23 -18.86
C GLN A 199 -25.37 10.85 -19.42
N THR A 200 -25.56 9.81 -18.63
CA THR A 200 -25.29 8.42 -19.04
C THR A 200 -26.12 7.43 -18.23
N PRO A 201 -26.61 6.32 -18.82
CA PRO A 201 -27.31 5.27 -18.06
C PRO A 201 -26.43 4.58 -17.01
N MET A 202 -25.11 4.77 -17.06
CA MET A 202 -24.17 4.24 -16.08
C MET A 202 -24.17 5.04 -14.76
N TYR A 203 -24.72 6.26 -14.75
CA TYR A 203 -24.79 7.09 -13.55
C TYR A 203 -25.80 6.52 -12.56
N LYS A 204 -25.43 6.49 -11.28
CA LYS A 204 -26.24 6.00 -10.16
C LYS A 204 -26.19 7.02 -9.04
N ALA A 205 -27.31 7.71 -8.81
CA ALA A 205 -27.38 8.82 -7.86
C ALA A 205 -27.08 8.39 -6.42
N GLU A 206 -27.45 7.15 -6.06
CA GLU A 206 -27.18 6.56 -4.75
C GLU A 206 -25.68 6.31 -4.47
N ARG A 207 -24.83 6.36 -5.50
CA ARG A 207 -23.37 6.22 -5.40
C ARG A 207 -22.62 7.54 -5.55
N ASP A 208 -23.32 8.63 -5.88
CA ASP A 208 -22.73 9.97 -5.95
C ASP A 208 -22.69 10.62 -4.55
N LEU A 209 -21.48 10.95 -4.09
CA LEU A 209 -21.25 11.60 -2.80
C LEU A 209 -21.82 13.01 -2.74
N LEU A 210 -21.96 13.67 -3.89
CA LEU A 210 -22.37 15.06 -4.02
C LEU A 210 -23.88 15.20 -4.25
N ALA A 211 -24.57 14.12 -4.64
CA ALA A 211 -25.99 14.17 -5.02
C ALA A 211 -26.88 14.83 -3.97
N ALA A 212 -26.74 14.44 -2.69
CA ALA A 212 -27.52 14.99 -1.59
C ALA A 212 -27.10 16.42 -1.19
N CYS A 213 -25.93 16.87 -1.62
CA CYS A 213 -25.39 18.18 -1.31
C CYS A 213 -25.50 19.16 -2.47
N ARG A 214 -26.12 18.79 -3.59
CA ARG A 214 -26.37 19.71 -4.69
C ARG A 214 -27.50 20.68 -4.36
N ARG A 215 -27.28 21.95 -4.67
CA ARG A 215 -28.32 22.97 -4.65
C ARG A 215 -29.18 22.82 -5.92
N PRO A 216 -30.50 23.03 -5.80
CA PRO A 216 -31.41 22.99 -6.94
C PRO A 216 -31.13 24.11 -7.95
#